data_AF-A0A1J4SXM9-F1
#
_entry.id   AF-A0A1J4SXM9-F1
#
_cell.length_a   1.000
_cell.length_b   1.000
_cell.length_c   1.000
_cell.angle_alpha   90.00
_cell.angle_beta   90.00
_cell.angle_gamma   90.00
#
_symmetry.space_group_name_H-M   'P 1'
#
loop_
_entity.id
_entity.type
_entity.pdbx_description
1 polymer ?
#
loop_
_entity_poly.entity_id
_entity_poly.type
_entity_poly.pdbx_seq_one_letter_code
_entity_poly.pdbx_strand_id
1 'polypeptide(L)'
;MPRSLQPQFCPVPPRPVRQELMEIMGAAPPTVRRAMCDLMRSIKDGLTDAGKTPTFIDARAKVFDWRSLLPMLADVRLKLDQPITARLRRRGKAKQALAHMEQQFSTLRRSHEEQSLTMQILYALINVGGEFQTSEEVLEQSAEVLIEFLEADLFVCRLRDASGEWINVAANTLHGTSTPILVRAMEESIPGHPVMQAVAEKQWSYVLSNNLRSSERGGESYDCVAYQEGYRSRLAFILRGHDTKPFGLIMLYSRAENYFSHYDHSFLSDCSRIVSLTVGSRLEVGRDALSKAAGGMAHVGNNALSVIKNCLELVKEDMDLVVSHASPEDRIKLANIIDLVREVELIGCALGGVERLRGAIANLLSAVDNPRIMHYIRGEEVLDLDPNTCGLGAD
;
A
#
# COMPACT_ATOMS: atom_id res chain seq x y z
N MET A 1 108.40 -64.90 12.22
CA MET A 1 106.99 -65.31 12.06
C MET A 1 106.12 -64.33 12.83
N PRO A 2 104.97 -63.90 12.28
CA PRO A 2 104.60 -62.49 12.21
C PRO A 2 103.49 -62.09 13.19
N ARG A 3 103.43 -60.79 13.54
CA ARG A 3 102.17 -60.13 13.91
C ARG A 3 101.96 -58.95 12.97
N SER A 4 100.97 -59.11 12.10
CA SER A 4 100.41 -58.11 11.22
C SER A 4 99.85 -56.93 12.03
N LEU A 5 100.44 -55.75 11.86
CA LEU A 5 99.84 -54.49 12.26
C LEU A 5 98.75 -54.15 11.23
N GLN A 6 97.49 -54.25 11.64
CA GLN A 6 96.38 -53.66 10.90
C GLN A 6 96.54 -52.13 10.87
N PRO A 7 96.36 -51.47 9.72
CA PRO A 7 96.29 -50.02 9.68
C PRO A 7 94.98 -49.56 10.34
N GLN A 8 95.13 -48.74 11.38
CA GLN A 8 94.05 -47.98 11.99
C GLN A 8 93.40 -47.09 10.91
N PHE A 9 92.12 -47.32 10.64
CA PHE A 9 91.29 -46.39 9.90
C PHE A 9 91.13 -45.11 10.72
N CYS A 10 91.80 -44.03 10.32
CA CYS A 10 91.44 -42.69 10.77
C CYS A 10 90.07 -42.33 10.16
N PRO A 11 89.08 -41.88 10.95
CA PRO A 11 87.85 -41.34 10.40
C PRO A 11 88.15 -40.04 9.65
N VAL A 12 87.74 -39.97 8.39
CA VAL A 12 87.80 -38.76 7.56
C VAL A 12 87.03 -37.65 8.28
N PRO A 13 87.60 -36.45 8.49
CA PRO A 13 86.88 -35.35 9.11
C PRO A 13 85.64 -34.98 8.27
N PRO A 14 84.51 -34.62 8.89
CA PRO A 14 83.30 -34.27 8.16
C PRO A 14 83.59 -33.13 7.19
N ARG A 15 83.33 -33.35 5.90
CA ARG A 15 83.46 -32.31 4.88
C ARG A 15 82.50 -31.17 5.22
N PRO A 16 82.88 -29.90 4.97
CA PRO A 16 81.94 -28.81 5.17
C PRO A 16 80.76 -29.00 4.22
N VAL A 17 79.54 -29.06 4.75
CA VAL A 17 78.26 -29.28 4.03
C VAL A 17 78.13 -28.42 2.76
N ARG A 18 78.71 -27.23 2.78
CA ARG A 18 78.79 -26.31 1.63
C ARG A 18 79.49 -26.92 0.41
N GLN A 19 80.56 -27.68 0.63
CA GLN A 19 81.34 -28.29 -0.44
C GLN A 19 80.60 -29.46 -1.08
N GLU A 20 79.96 -30.32 -0.29
CA GLU A 20 79.10 -31.42 -0.77
C GLU A 20 77.91 -30.89 -1.58
N LEU A 21 77.27 -29.82 -1.12
CA LEU A 21 76.16 -29.19 -1.84
C LEU A 21 76.62 -28.59 -3.18
N MET A 22 77.81 -27.99 -3.22
CA MET A 22 78.39 -27.46 -4.46
C MET A 22 78.78 -28.57 -5.44
N GLU A 23 79.24 -29.73 -4.94
CA GLU A 23 79.51 -30.92 -5.76
C GLU A 23 78.23 -31.49 -6.37
N ILE A 24 77.15 -31.61 -5.57
CA ILE A 24 75.84 -32.07 -6.03
C ILE A 24 75.25 -31.13 -7.09
N MET A 25 75.35 -29.81 -6.88
CA MET A 25 74.90 -28.81 -7.86
C MET A 25 75.79 -28.79 -9.11
N GLY A 26 77.09 -29.05 -8.96
CA GLY A 26 78.07 -29.13 -10.05
C GLY A 26 77.83 -30.33 -10.98
N ALA A 27 77.32 -31.45 -10.43
CA ALA A 27 76.93 -32.64 -11.19
C ALA A 27 75.57 -32.50 -11.92
N ALA A 28 74.79 -31.45 -11.65
CA ALA A 28 73.49 -31.21 -12.28
C ALA A 28 73.62 -30.59 -13.69
N PRO A 29 72.69 -30.89 -14.63
CA PRO A 29 72.57 -30.16 -15.89
C PRO A 29 72.41 -28.64 -15.68
N PRO A 30 72.84 -27.79 -16.63
CA PRO A 30 72.84 -26.33 -16.45
C PRO A 30 71.47 -25.72 -16.11
N THR A 31 70.40 -26.23 -16.72
CA THR A 31 69.02 -25.78 -16.47
C THR A 31 68.55 -26.14 -15.06
N VAL A 32 68.87 -27.35 -14.60
CA VAL A 32 68.53 -27.83 -13.25
C VAL A 32 69.32 -27.08 -12.19
N ARG A 33 70.60 -26.83 -12.43
CA ARG A 33 71.45 -26.03 -11.55
C ARG A 33 70.89 -24.62 -11.36
N ARG A 34 70.43 -23.98 -12.43
CA ARG A 34 69.76 -22.67 -12.37
C ARG A 34 68.48 -22.72 -11.55
N ALA A 35 67.61 -23.70 -11.79
CA ALA A 35 66.37 -23.89 -11.03
C ALA A 35 66.63 -24.11 -9.53
N MET A 36 67.67 -24.87 -9.17
CA MET A 36 68.07 -25.07 -7.77
C MET A 36 68.58 -23.77 -7.14
N CYS A 37 69.41 -22.99 -7.84
CA CYS A 37 69.85 -21.67 -7.37
C CYS A 37 68.67 -20.72 -7.12
N ASP A 38 67.72 -20.68 -8.05
CA ASP A 38 66.54 -19.81 -7.96
C ASP A 38 65.61 -20.26 -6.82
N LEU A 39 65.40 -21.57 -6.62
CA LEU A 39 64.65 -22.10 -5.49
C LEU A 39 65.34 -21.81 -4.15
N MET A 40 66.66 -21.99 -4.06
CA MET A 40 67.40 -21.67 -2.84
C MET A 40 67.33 -20.18 -2.49
N ARG A 41 67.43 -19.30 -3.49
CA ARG A 41 67.24 -17.86 -3.30
C ARG A 41 65.81 -17.56 -2.82
N SER A 42 64.81 -18.11 -3.51
CA SER A 42 63.40 -17.95 -3.16
C SER A 42 63.05 -18.48 -1.76
N ILE A 43 63.64 -19.59 -1.33
CA ILE A 43 63.48 -20.15 0.02
C ILE A 43 64.15 -19.23 1.05
N LYS A 44 65.36 -18.75 0.78
CA LYS A 44 66.08 -17.83 1.65
C LYS A 44 65.29 -16.53 1.86
N ASP A 45 64.82 -15.93 0.77
CA ASP A 45 64.04 -14.70 0.80
C ASP A 45 62.74 -14.94 1.58
N GLY A 46 62.02 -16.03 1.28
CA GLY A 46 60.78 -16.39 1.99
C GLY A 46 60.96 -16.70 3.48
N LEU A 47 62.09 -17.27 3.89
CA LEU A 47 62.43 -17.48 5.31
C LEU A 47 62.77 -16.17 6.01
N THR A 48 63.49 -15.27 5.32
CA THR A 48 63.87 -13.93 5.81
C THR A 48 62.61 -13.10 6.05
N ASP A 49 61.70 -13.07 5.08
CA ASP A 49 60.42 -12.36 5.18
C ASP A 49 59.52 -12.94 6.29
N ALA A 50 59.60 -14.25 6.53
CA ALA A 50 58.87 -14.91 7.60
C ALA A 50 59.51 -14.75 8.99
N GLY A 51 60.70 -14.12 9.10
CA GLY A 51 61.46 -14.03 10.35
C GLY A 51 61.87 -15.40 10.91
N LYS A 52 61.98 -16.42 10.07
CA LYS A 52 62.25 -17.82 10.47
C LYS A 52 63.65 -18.23 10.06
N THR A 53 64.35 -18.92 10.94
CA THR A 53 65.58 -19.64 10.59
C THR A 53 65.24 -21.04 10.09
N PRO A 54 65.91 -21.55 9.04
CA PRO A 54 65.67 -22.89 8.54
C PRO A 54 66.00 -23.93 9.62
N THR A 55 64.99 -24.67 10.08
CA THR A 55 65.16 -25.82 10.97
C THR A 55 65.10 -27.10 10.13
N PHE A 56 66.24 -27.78 10.00
CA PHE A 56 66.28 -29.10 9.38
C PHE A 56 65.79 -30.12 10.41
N ILE A 57 64.51 -30.50 10.32
CA ILE A 57 63.87 -31.38 11.31
C ILE A 57 64.14 -32.86 11.02
N ASP A 58 64.61 -33.21 9.82
CA ASP A 58 64.78 -34.61 9.44
C ASP A 58 66.20 -34.92 8.92
N ALA A 59 67.07 -35.32 9.83
CA ALA A 59 68.44 -35.79 9.51
C ALA A 59 68.47 -37.12 8.72
N ARG A 60 67.29 -37.68 8.37
CA ARG A 60 67.16 -38.97 7.66
C ARG A 60 66.94 -38.86 6.16
N ALA A 61 66.55 -37.69 5.65
CA ALA A 61 66.44 -37.44 4.22
C ALA A 61 67.83 -37.19 3.63
N LYS A 62 68.58 -38.27 3.38
CA LYS A 62 69.91 -38.19 2.78
C LYS A 62 69.79 -37.65 1.36
N VAL A 63 70.36 -36.47 1.13
CA VAL A 63 70.54 -35.89 -0.21
C VAL A 63 71.79 -36.52 -0.79
N PHE A 64 71.65 -37.23 -1.92
CA PHE A 64 72.78 -37.91 -2.56
C PHE A 64 73.13 -37.30 -3.91
N ASP A 65 72.17 -36.66 -4.57
CA ASP A 65 72.31 -36.13 -5.92
C ASP A 65 71.33 -34.98 -6.18
N TRP A 66 71.45 -34.35 -7.36
CA TRP A 66 70.58 -33.24 -7.72
C TRP A 66 69.10 -33.66 -7.89
N ARG A 67 68.86 -34.94 -8.22
CA ARG A 67 67.51 -35.51 -8.39
C ARG A 67 66.77 -35.64 -7.06
N SER A 68 67.49 -35.81 -5.95
CA SER A 68 66.95 -35.79 -4.59
C SER A 68 66.90 -34.38 -3.99
N LEU A 69 67.87 -33.51 -4.32
CA LEU A 69 67.92 -32.14 -3.81
C LEU A 69 66.82 -31.22 -4.40
N LEU A 70 66.56 -31.30 -5.71
CA LEU A 70 65.56 -30.44 -6.36
C LEU A 70 64.13 -30.63 -5.81
N PRO A 71 63.60 -31.86 -5.68
CA PRO A 71 62.28 -32.08 -5.06
C PRO A 71 62.24 -31.66 -3.59
N MET A 72 63.32 -31.84 -2.84
CA MET A 72 63.41 -31.37 -1.45
C MET A 72 63.28 -29.85 -1.37
N LEU A 73 64.02 -29.10 -2.21
CA LEU A 73 63.92 -27.64 -2.26
C LEU A 73 62.51 -27.17 -2.69
N ALA A 74 61.89 -27.87 -3.64
CA ALA A 74 60.53 -27.59 -4.06
C ALA A 74 59.51 -27.84 -2.92
N ASP A 75 59.65 -28.93 -2.16
CA ASP A 75 58.78 -29.24 -1.01
C ASP A 75 58.94 -28.22 0.13
N VAL A 76 60.18 -27.81 0.42
CA VAL A 76 60.45 -26.74 1.40
C VAL A 76 59.80 -25.43 0.97
N ARG A 77 59.92 -25.05 -0.32
CA ARG A 77 59.26 -23.85 -0.85
C ARG A 77 57.74 -23.96 -0.77
N LEU A 78 57.18 -25.10 -1.13
CA LEU A 78 55.74 -25.35 -1.05
C LEU A 78 55.21 -25.21 0.38
N LYS A 79 55.93 -25.75 1.37
CA LYS A 79 55.60 -25.61 2.80
C LYS A 79 55.69 -24.16 3.30
N LEU A 80 56.65 -23.38 2.80
CA LEU A 80 56.75 -21.95 3.09
C LEU A 80 55.57 -21.15 2.51
N ASP A 81 55.08 -21.56 1.34
CA ASP A 81 53.94 -20.90 0.69
C ASP A 81 52.59 -21.27 1.29
N GLN A 82 52.43 -22.48 1.86
CA GLN A 82 51.17 -22.94 2.50
C GLN A 82 50.45 -21.91 3.39
N PRO A 83 51.10 -21.24 4.36
CA PRO A 83 50.44 -20.23 5.20
C PRO A 83 50.00 -18.99 4.42
N ILE A 84 50.77 -18.58 3.39
CA ILE A 84 50.44 -17.45 2.52
C ILE A 84 49.22 -17.81 1.68
N THR A 85 49.22 -18.99 1.04
CA THR A 85 48.10 -19.49 0.24
C THR A 85 46.84 -19.68 1.09
N ALA A 86 46.97 -20.16 2.33
CA ALA A 86 45.86 -20.27 3.27
C ALA A 86 45.30 -18.91 3.69
N ARG A 87 46.15 -17.91 3.94
CA ARG A 87 45.72 -16.53 4.24
C ARG A 87 45.02 -15.88 3.06
N LEU A 88 45.54 -16.03 1.84
CA LEU A 88 44.92 -15.52 0.62
C LEU A 88 43.56 -16.17 0.37
N ARG A 89 43.44 -17.50 0.56
CA ARG A 89 42.15 -18.21 0.47
C ARG A 89 41.15 -17.73 1.52
N ARG A 90 41.57 -17.54 2.78
CA ARG A 90 40.72 -17.01 3.86
C ARG A 90 40.26 -15.58 3.55
N ARG A 91 41.16 -14.72 3.07
CA ARG A 91 40.84 -13.35 2.66
C ARG A 91 39.87 -13.32 1.47
N GLY A 92 40.05 -14.20 0.50
CA GLY A 92 39.12 -14.36 -0.62
C GLY A 92 37.73 -14.79 -0.18
N LYS A 93 37.63 -15.80 0.70
CA LYS A 93 36.35 -16.24 1.29
C LYS A 93 35.68 -15.14 2.13
N ALA A 94 36.46 -14.41 2.94
CA ALA A 94 35.94 -13.29 3.74
C ALA A 94 35.42 -12.15 2.86
N LYS A 95 36.11 -11.82 1.77
CA LYS A 95 35.66 -10.80 0.80
C LYS A 95 34.34 -11.22 0.12
N GLN A 96 34.21 -12.49 -0.25
CA GLN A 96 32.97 -13.02 -0.82
C GLN A 96 31.81 -13.00 0.20
N ALA A 97 32.07 -13.38 1.45
CA ALA A 97 31.07 -13.33 2.51
C ALA A 97 30.63 -11.88 2.82
N LEU A 98 31.56 -10.93 2.83
CA LEU A 98 31.25 -9.52 3.02
C LEU A 98 30.38 -8.97 1.87
N ALA A 99 30.75 -9.24 0.62
CA ALA A 99 29.95 -8.84 -0.54
C ALA A 99 28.54 -9.46 -0.51
N HIS A 100 28.43 -10.73 -0.08
CA HIS A 100 27.13 -11.37 0.09
C HIS A 100 26.28 -10.72 1.20
N MET A 101 26.89 -10.37 2.34
CA MET A 101 26.18 -9.67 3.41
C MET A 101 25.78 -8.25 3.01
N GLU A 102 26.62 -7.52 2.26
CA GLU A 102 26.26 -6.20 1.71
C GLU A 102 25.06 -6.31 0.77
N GLN A 103 25.03 -7.33 -0.09
CA GLN A 103 23.87 -7.60 -0.94
C GLN A 103 22.62 -7.91 -0.12
N GLN A 104 22.72 -8.81 0.87
CA GLN A 104 21.59 -9.14 1.76
C GLN A 104 21.09 -7.91 2.53
N PHE A 105 22.00 -7.07 3.02
CA PHE A 105 21.66 -5.84 3.73
C PHE A 105 20.97 -4.84 2.80
N SER A 106 21.42 -4.70 1.55
CA SER A 106 20.76 -3.84 0.56
C SER A 106 19.33 -4.28 0.26
N THR A 107 19.10 -5.59 0.12
CA THR A 107 17.76 -6.15 -0.07
C THR A 107 16.88 -5.94 1.15
N LEU A 108 17.42 -6.21 2.34
CA LEU A 108 16.68 -6.02 3.59
C LEU A 108 16.32 -4.55 3.81
N ARG A 109 17.26 -3.63 3.52
CA ARG A 109 17.03 -2.20 3.62
C ARG A 109 15.91 -1.74 2.70
N ARG A 110 15.93 -2.17 1.43
CA ARG A 110 14.86 -1.85 0.48
C ARG A 110 13.50 -2.39 0.96
N SER A 111 13.46 -3.64 1.40
CA SER A 111 12.23 -4.25 1.94
C SER A 111 11.72 -3.50 3.17
N HIS A 112 12.61 -3.05 4.06
CA HIS A 112 12.25 -2.25 5.22
C HIS A 112 11.72 -0.86 4.83
N GLU A 113 12.34 -0.19 3.85
CA GLU A 113 11.86 1.10 3.33
C GLU A 113 10.46 0.95 2.72
N GLU A 114 10.22 -0.08 1.90
CA GLU A 114 8.90 -0.41 1.33
C GLU A 114 7.85 -0.72 2.41
N GLN A 115 8.20 -1.53 3.42
CA GLN A 115 7.30 -1.82 4.56
C GLN A 115 7.02 -0.60 5.43
N SER A 116 8.00 0.28 5.62
CA SER A 116 7.84 1.51 6.39
C SER A 116 6.90 2.48 5.68
N LEU A 117 7.08 2.68 4.37
CA LEU A 117 6.16 3.49 3.55
C LEU A 117 4.74 2.93 3.62
N THR A 118 4.61 1.61 3.48
CA THR A 118 3.32 0.92 3.62
C THR A 118 2.67 1.26 4.95
N MET A 119 3.37 1.02 6.07
CA MET A 119 2.84 1.31 7.40
C MET A 119 2.45 2.76 7.61
N GLN A 120 3.22 3.72 7.07
CA GLN A 120 2.90 5.14 7.17
C GLN A 120 1.61 5.49 6.42
N ILE A 121 1.46 5.01 5.18
CA ILE A 121 0.24 5.18 4.39
C ILE A 121 -0.95 4.53 5.10
N LEU A 122 -0.80 3.29 5.57
CA LEU A 122 -1.89 2.59 6.26
C LEU A 122 -2.32 3.33 7.51
N TYR A 123 -1.37 3.79 8.33
CA TYR A 123 -1.66 4.57 9.53
C TYR A 123 -2.38 5.88 9.20
N ALA A 124 -1.90 6.62 8.19
CA ALA A 124 -2.52 7.86 7.75
C ALA A 124 -3.95 7.63 7.22
N LEU A 125 -4.16 6.63 6.35
CA LEU A 125 -5.48 6.28 5.82
C LEU A 125 -6.47 5.81 6.89
N ILE A 126 -5.99 5.10 7.92
CA ILE A 126 -6.83 4.71 9.06
C ILE A 126 -7.23 5.96 9.86
N ASN A 127 -6.32 6.90 10.06
CA ASN A 127 -6.59 8.13 10.81
C ASN A 127 -7.54 9.10 10.08
N VAL A 128 -7.54 9.12 8.74
CA VAL A 128 -8.56 9.86 7.96
C VAL A 128 -9.97 9.42 8.37
N GLY A 129 -10.15 8.12 8.63
CA GLY A 129 -11.41 7.57 9.13
C GLY A 129 -11.76 7.92 10.57
N GLY A 130 -10.94 8.69 11.31
CA GLY A 130 -11.13 8.97 12.74
C GLY A 130 -12.17 10.05 13.06
N GLU A 131 -12.43 10.98 12.13
CA GLU A 131 -13.29 12.15 12.34
C GLU A 131 -14.69 12.02 11.72
N PHE A 132 -15.61 12.90 12.11
CA PHE A 132 -17.00 12.95 11.62
C PHE A 132 -17.08 13.59 10.22
N GLN A 133 -16.68 12.85 9.20
CA GLN A 133 -16.58 13.33 7.83
C GLN A 133 -17.53 12.58 6.87
N THR A 134 -17.96 13.26 5.81
CA THR A 134 -18.76 12.67 4.72
C THR A 134 -17.93 11.69 3.89
N SER A 135 -18.58 10.83 3.10
CA SER A 135 -17.87 9.90 2.20
C SER A 135 -16.98 10.61 1.19
N GLU A 136 -17.40 11.78 0.75
CA GLU A 136 -16.71 12.68 -0.17
C GLU A 136 -15.43 13.22 0.46
N GLU A 137 -15.53 13.77 1.68
CA GLU A 137 -14.39 14.29 2.45
C GLU A 137 -13.38 13.19 2.77
N VAL A 138 -13.84 12.01 3.21
CA VAL A 138 -12.98 10.87 3.54
C VAL A 138 -12.27 10.36 2.27
N LEU A 139 -12.95 10.38 1.11
CA LEU A 139 -12.35 10.03 -0.16
C LEU A 139 -11.29 11.04 -0.60
N GLU A 140 -11.58 12.34 -0.48
CA GLU A 140 -10.64 13.42 -0.80
C GLU A 140 -9.40 13.35 0.08
N GLN A 141 -9.55 13.26 1.40
CA GLN A 141 -8.43 13.13 2.33
C GLN A 141 -7.62 11.84 2.12
N SER A 142 -8.28 10.73 1.78
CA SER A 142 -7.57 9.50 1.40
C SER A 142 -6.71 9.71 0.15
N ALA A 143 -7.18 10.51 -0.80
CA ALA A 143 -6.41 10.84 -2.00
C ALA A 143 -5.29 11.84 -1.72
N GLU A 144 -5.48 12.79 -0.79
CA GLU A 144 -4.44 13.70 -0.30
C GLU A 144 -3.27 12.94 0.36
N VAL A 145 -3.58 11.94 1.18
CA VAL A 145 -2.56 11.03 1.74
C VAL A 145 -1.84 10.29 0.60
N LEU A 146 -2.59 9.73 -0.35
CA LEU A 146 -1.98 8.95 -1.44
C LEU A 146 -1.13 9.79 -2.40
N ILE A 147 -1.55 11.02 -2.75
CA ILE A 147 -0.76 11.90 -3.62
C ILE A 147 0.54 12.33 -2.93
N GLU A 148 0.51 12.58 -1.63
CA GLU A 148 1.69 12.99 -0.85
C GLU A 148 2.69 11.83 -0.74
N PHE A 149 2.24 10.65 -0.28
CA PHE A 149 3.15 9.51 -0.06
C PHE A 149 3.60 8.80 -1.34
N LEU A 150 2.79 8.84 -2.40
CA LEU A 150 3.16 8.27 -3.70
C LEU A 150 3.76 9.32 -4.65
N GLU A 151 3.92 10.56 -4.18
CA GLU A 151 4.53 11.68 -4.91
C GLU A 151 3.93 11.84 -6.33
N ALA A 152 2.60 11.77 -6.44
CA ALA A 152 1.91 11.98 -7.71
C ALA A 152 1.68 13.49 -7.97
N ASP A 153 1.44 13.87 -9.23
CA ASP A 153 1.29 15.27 -9.63
C ASP A 153 -0.15 15.78 -9.49
N LEU A 154 -1.14 14.88 -9.62
CA LEU A 154 -2.56 15.16 -9.59
C LEU A 154 -3.32 13.94 -9.07
N PHE A 155 -4.34 14.15 -8.24
CA PHE A 155 -5.33 13.14 -7.93
C PHE A 155 -6.70 13.53 -8.45
N VAL A 156 -7.52 12.53 -8.74
CA VAL A 156 -8.92 12.67 -9.15
C VAL A 156 -9.76 11.64 -8.40
N CYS A 157 -10.77 12.12 -7.69
CA CYS A 157 -11.70 11.32 -6.91
C CYS A 157 -13.08 11.29 -7.54
N ARG A 158 -13.65 10.09 -7.66
CA ARG A 158 -15.04 9.92 -8.11
C ARG A 158 -15.80 8.98 -7.20
N LEU A 159 -17.07 9.27 -6.97
CA LEU A 159 -18.01 8.38 -6.27
C LEU A 159 -19.16 8.03 -7.20
N ARG A 160 -19.82 6.89 -6.93
CA ARG A 160 -21.13 6.62 -7.51
C ARG A 160 -22.22 7.28 -6.68
N ASP A 161 -23.09 8.02 -7.35
CA ASP A 161 -24.29 8.54 -6.74
C ASP A 161 -25.37 7.45 -6.57
N ALA A 162 -26.54 7.84 -6.05
CA ALA A 162 -27.68 6.94 -5.86
C ALA A 162 -28.27 6.39 -7.17
N SER A 163 -28.08 7.08 -8.30
CA SER A 163 -28.50 6.61 -9.63
C SER A 163 -27.50 5.63 -10.26
N GLY A 164 -26.31 5.51 -9.66
CA GLY A 164 -25.22 4.68 -10.15
C GLY A 164 -24.28 5.41 -11.10
N GLU A 165 -24.48 6.71 -11.32
CA GLU A 165 -23.63 7.55 -12.16
C GLU A 165 -22.37 7.99 -11.40
N TRP A 166 -21.27 8.17 -12.14
CA TRP A 166 -19.99 8.59 -11.57
C TRP A 166 -19.93 10.11 -11.46
N ILE A 167 -19.87 10.61 -10.23
CA ILE A 167 -19.72 12.03 -9.93
C ILE A 167 -18.28 12.35 -9.53
N ASN A 168 -17.80 13.51 -9.97
CA ASN A 168 -16.50 14.03 -9.54
C ASN A 168 -16.64 14.63 -8.13
N VAL A 169 -15.82 14.16 -7.20
CA VAL A 169 -15.76 14.65 -5.82
C VAL A 169 -14.69 15.72 -5.69
N ALA A 170 -13.46 15.39 -6.07
CA ALA A 170 -12.30 16.26 -5.89
C ALA A 170 -11.27 16.01 -6.99
N ALA A 171 -10.50 17.05 -7.32
CA ALA A 171 -9.44 16.97 -8.30
C ALA A 171 -8.39 18.04 -8.04
N ASN A 172 -7.33 17.69 -7.31
CA ASN A 172 -6.33 18.66 -6.86
C ASN A 172 -4.92 18.15 -7.22
N THR A 173 -4.03 19.10 -7.52
CA THR A 173 -2.60 18.85 -7.67
C THR A 173 -1.92 18.64 -6.32
N LEU A 174 -0.67 18.15 -6.31
CA LEU A 174 0.13 17.98 -5.08
C LEU A 174 0.24 19.28 -4.25
N HIS A 175 0.14 20.45 -4.89
CA HIS A 175 0.17 21.75 -4.22
C HIS A 175 -1.21 22.25 -3.76
N GLY A 176 -2.24 21.39 -3.79
CA GLY A 176 -3.61 21.75 -3.40
C GLY A 176 -4.34 22.64 -4.40
N THR A 177 -3.80 22.84 -5.62
CA THR A 177 -4.50 23.62 -6.65
C THR A 177 -5.58 22.78 -7.30
N SER A 178 -6.83 23.22 -7.22
CA SER A 178 -7.98 22.52 -7.78
C SER A 178 -8.07 22.65 -9.31
N THR A 179 -8.29 21.52 -10.00
CA THR A 179 -8.35 21.43 -11.46
C THR A 179 -9.65 20.74 -11.96
N PRO A 180 -10.85 21.13 -11.50
CA PRO A 180 -12.10 20.42 -11.81
C PRO A 180 -12.50 20.53 -13.28
N ILE A 181 -12.12 21.61 -13.97
CA ILE A 181 -12.40 21.81 -15.40
C ILE A 181 -11.70 20.74 -16.23
N LEU A 182 -10.43 20.47 -15.92
CA LEU A 182 -9.63 19.46 -16.60
C LEU A 182 -10.29 18.07 -16.46
N VAL A 183 -10.74 17.72 -15.26
CA VAL A 183 -11.34 16.40 -15.01
C VAL A 183 -12.67 16.20 -15.73
N ARG A 184 -13.47 17.25 -15.93
CA ARG A 184 -14.71 17.14 -16.72
C ARG A 184 -14.42 16.83 -18.19
N ALA A 185 -13.27 17.24 -18.70
CA ALA A 185 -12.84 16.90 -20.05
C ALA A 185 -12.30 15.47 -20.16
N MET A 186 -12.04 14.79 -19.03
CA MET A 186 -11.47 13.44 -19.05
C MET A 186 -12.55 12.38 -19.27
N GLU A 187 -12.44 11.63 -20.37
CA GLU A 187 -13.44 10.65 -20.87
C GLU A 187 -13.45 9.30 -20.13
N GLU A 188 -13.06 9.32 -18.86
CA GLU A 188 -12.78 8.14 -18.05
C GLU A 188 -14.03 7.46 -17.52
N SER A 189 -15.22 7.92 -17.95
CA SER A 189 -16.52 7.28 -17.73
C SER A 189 -16.95 6.39 -18.91
N ILE A 190 -16.20 6.37 -20.02
CA ILE A 190 -16.53 5.57 -21.21
C ILE A 190 -16.26 4.08 -20.94
N PRO A 191 -17.19 3.15 -21.29
CA PRO A 191 -17.01 1.71 -21.06
C PRO A 191 -15.73 1.08 -21.63
N GLY A 192 -15.21 1.63 -22.74
CA GLY A 192 -13.98 1.18 -23.37
C GLY A 192 -12.69 1.62 -22.67
N HIS A 193 -12.77 2.56 -21.71
CA HIS A 193 -11.62 3.06 -20.98
C HIS A 193 -11.02 1.99 -20.04
N PRO A 194 -9.69 1.82 -19.90
CA PRO A 194 -9.10 0.73 -19.11
C PRO A 194 -9.57 0.68 -17.66
N VAL A 195 -9.73 1.86 -17.03
CA VAL A 195 -10.27 1.94 -15.66
C VAL A 195 -11.72 1.46 -15.62
N MET A 196 -12.53 1.79 -16.64
CA MET A 196 -13.94 1.39 -16.70
C MET A 196 -14.12 -0.09 -17.02
N GLN A 197 -13.24 -0.67 -17.83
CA GLN A 197 -13.17 -2.11 -18.03
C GLN A 197 -12.87 -2.82 -16.71
N ALA A 198 -11.85 -2.36 -15.98
CA ALA A 198 -11.50 -2.92 -14.68
C ALA A 198 -12.59 -2.71 -13.62
N VAL A 199 -13.36 -1.62 -13.69
CA VAL A 199 -14.56 -1.38 -12.87
C VAL A 199 -15.63 -2.42 -13.17
N ALA A 200 -15.87 -2.74 -14.44
CA ALA A 200 -16.83 -3.75 -14.87
C ALA A 200 -16.40 -5.18 -14.48
N GLU A 201 -15.10 -5.45 -14.52
CA GLU A 201 -14.53 -6.71 -14.06
C GLU A 201 -14.52 -6.80 -12.52
N LYS A 202 -14.82 -7.96 -11.93
CA LYS A 202 -14.98 -8.09 -10.47
C LYS A 202 -13.67 -8.30 -9.68
N GLN A 203 -12.53 -8.45 -10.35
CA GLN A 203 -11.29 -8.89 -9.68
C GLN A 203 -10.23 -7.79 -9.48
N TRP A 204 -10.35 -6.66 -10.17
CA TRP A 204 -9.32 -5.63 -10.13
C TRP A 204 -9.58 -4.63 -9.01
N SER A 205 -8.54 -4.41 -8.19
CA SER A 205 -8.52 -3.40 -7.12
C SER A 205 -7.80 -2.13 -7.57
N TYR A 206 -6.92 -2.21 -8.57
CA TYR A 206 -6.30 -1.04 -9.17
C TYR A 206 -5.92 -1.29 -10.63
N VAL A 207 -5.62 -0.22 -11.37
CA VAL A 207 -5.15 -0.24 -12.75
C VAL A 207 -3.93 0.66 -12.88
N LEU A 208 -2.87 0.13 -13.47
CA LEU A 208 -1.71 0.90 -13.91
C LEU A 208 -1.84 1.21 -15.40
N SER A 209 -1.69 2.47 -15.77
CA SER A 209 -1.56 2.90 -17.15
C SER A 209 -0.25 3.66 -17.30
N ASN A 210 0.73 3.07 -17.96
CA ASN A 210 2.07 3.63 -18.10
C ASN A 210 2.25 4.48 -19.36
N ASN A 211 1.29 4.41 -20.28
CA ASN A 211 1.30 5.18 -21.51
C ASN A 211 -0.06 5.83 -21.75
N LEU A 212 -0.25 7.04 -21.22
CA LEU A 212 -1.50 7.81 -21.37
C LEU A 212 -1.72 8.40 -22.77
N ARG A 213 -0.88 8.09 -23.77
CA ARG A 213 -1.16 8.50 -25.15
C ARG A 213 -2.50 7.92 -25.61
N SER A 214 -3.12 8.60 -26.59
CA SER A 214 -4.30 8.07 -27.27
C SER A 214 -4.02 6.69 -27.86
N SER A 215 -5.03 5.82 -27.89
CA SER A 215 -5.00 4.53 -28.60
C SER A 215 -4.57 4.66 -30.06
N GLU A 216 -4.98 5.73 -30.77
CA GLU A 216 -4.53 6.02 -32.14
C GLU A 216 -3.02 6.28 -32.25
N ARG A 217 -2.40 6.68 -31.15
CA ARG A 217 -0.96 6.94 -31.01
C ARG A 217 -0.22 5.77 -30.34
N GLY A 218 -0.87 4.62 -30.22
CA GLY A 218 -0.31 3.41 -29.60
C GLY A 218 -0.21 3.48 -28.07
N GLY A 219 -1.02 4.31 -27.42
CA GLY A 219 -1.13 4.36 -25.96
C GLY A 219 -2.28 3.55 -25.40
N GLU A 220 -2.31 3.45 -24.07
CA GLU A 220 -3.29 2.68 -23.29
C GLU A 220 -4.54 3.50 -22.99
N SER A 221 -4.49 4.83 -23.18
CA SER A 221 -5.62 5.69 -22.87
C SER A 221 -6.52 5.89 -24.10
N TYR A 222 -7.82 5.70 -23.89
CA TYR A 222 -8.82 6.18 -24.84
C TYR A 222 -8.92 7.71 -24.84
N ASP A 223 -8.64 8.32 -23.68
CA ASP A 223 -8.67 9.76 -23.48
C ASP A 223 -7.26 10.37 -23.66
N CYS A 224 -7.15 11.36 -24.54
CA CYS A 224 -5.89 12.06 -24.77
C CYS A 224 -5.70 13.34 -23.95
N VAL A 225 -6.72 13.80 -23.20
CA VAL A 225 -6.69 15.05 -22.44
C VAL A 225 -5.55 15.03 -21.41
N ALA A 226 -5.46 13.98 -20.60
CA ALA A 226 -4.37 13.83 -19.63
C ALA A 226 -2.98 13.90 -20.32
N TYR A 227 -2.84 13.28 -21.49
CA TYR A 227 -1.60 13.33 -22.25
C TYR A 227 -1.26 14.73 -22.80
N GLN A 228 -2.27 15.44 -23.31
CA GLN A 228 -2.13 16.81 -23.83
C GLN A 228 -1.67 17.78 -22.73
N GLU A 229 -2.19 17.63 -21.51
CA GLU A 229 -1.76 18.40 -20.33
C GLU A 229 -0.37 18.02 -19.82
N GLY A 230 0.22 16.95 -20.33
CA GLY A 230 1.58 16.53 -20.02
C GLY A 230 1.70 15.34 -19.07
N TYR A 231 0.59 14.72 -18.64
CA TYR A 231 0.62 13.48 -17.89
C TYR A 231 1.02 12.31 -18.79
N ARG A 232 1.72 11.32 -18.21
CA ARG A 232 2.29 10.19 -18.95
C ARG A 232 1.89 8.85 -18.36
N SER A 233 1.68 8.79 -17.05
CA SER A 233 1.26 7.58 -16.36
C SER A 233 0.14 7.86 -15.35
N ARG A 234 -0.62 6.81 -15.03
CA ARG A 234 -1.75 6.82 -14.10
C ARG A 234 -1.77 5.55 -13.25
N LEU A 235 -2.13 5.71 -11.98
CA LEU A 235 -2.51 4.64 -11.06
C LEU A 235 -3.93 4.91 -10.58
N ALA A 236 -4.86 4.00 -10.90
CA ALA A 236 -6.26 4.13 -10.51
C ALA A 236 -6.62 3.05 -9.48
N PHE A 237 -6.98 3.45 -8.26
CA PHE A 237 -7.57 2.56 -7.25
C PHE A 237 -9.08 2.47 -7.45
N ILE A 238 -9.61 1.24 -7.40
CA ILE A 238 -11.02 0.93 -7.56
C ILE A 238 -11.58 0.52 -6.21
N LEU A 239 -12.44 1.37 -5.64
CA LEU A 239 -13.01 1.15 -4.33
C LEU A 239 -14.25 0.28 -4.43
N ARG A 240 -14.24 -0.86 -3.74
CA ARG A 240 -15.31 -1.87 -3.81
C ARG A 240 -15.89 -2.16 -2.45
N GLY A 241 -17.21 -2.27 -2.39
CA GLY A 241 -17.94 -2.65 -1.19
C GLY A 241 -17.84 -4.15 -0.91
N HIS A 242 -18.45 -4.58 0.19
CA HIS A 242 -18.55 -6.00 0.55
C HIS A 242 -19.22 -6.86 -0.53
N ASP A 243 -20.12 -6.27 -1.32
CA ASP A 243 -20.81 -6.91 -2.44
C ASP A 243 -19.98 -6.94 -3.74
N THR A 244 -18.69 -6.56 -3.66
CA THR A 244 -17.74 -6.39 -4.78
C THR A 244 -18.12 -5.32 -5.79
N LYS A 245 -19.21 -4.57 -5.57
CA LYS A 245 -19.60 -3.51 -6.49
C LYS A 245 -18.67 -2.31 -6.30
N PRO A 246 -18.21 -1.72 -7.41
CA PRO A 246 -17.38 -0.54 -7.36
C PRO A 246 -18.24 0.66 -6.96
N PHE A 247 -17.84 1.41 -5.94
CA PHE A 247 -18.54 2.61 -5.47
C PHE A 247 -17.70 3.88 -5.57
N GLY A 248 -16.37 3.76 -5.71
CA GLY A 248 -15.46 4.90 -5.71
C GLY A 248 -14.21 4.66 -6.53
N LEU A 249 -13.54 5.74 -6.92
CA LEU A 249 -12.27 5.76 -7.65
C LEU A 249 -11.35 6.82 -7.06
N ILE A 250 -10.07 6.48 -6.92
CA ILE A 250 -8.98 7.43 -6.73
C ILE A 250 -7.99 7.23 -7.86
N MET A 251 -7.74 8.25 -8.66
CA MET A 251 -6.82 8.19 -9.78
C MET A 251 -5.67 9.17 -9.56
N LEU A 252 -4.45 8.65 -9.55
CA LEU A 252 -3.22 9.42 -9.42
C LEU A 252 -2.54 9.52 -10.77
N TYR A 253 -2.05 10.70 -11.12
CA TYR A 253 -1.36 10.97 -12.37
C TYR A 253 0.06 11.43 -12.12
N SER A 254 0.96 11.05 -13.02
CA SER A 254 2.32 11.58 -13.06
C SER A 254 2.69 12.02 -14.47
N ARG A 255 3.47 13.10 -14.57
CA ARG A 255 4.13 13.59 -15.79
C ARG A 255 5.31 12.71 -16.18
N ALA A 256 5.79 11.83 -15.29
CA ALA A 256 6.83 10.86 -15.60
C ALA A 256 6.25 9.59 -16.25
N GLU A 257 7.00 9.03 -17.21
CA GLU A 257 6.67 7.75 -17.85
C GLU A 257 6.95 6.59 -16.88
N ASN A 258 6.09 5.56 -16.90
CA ASN A 258 6.21 4.37 -16.04
C ASN A 258 6.32 4.65 -14.53
N TYR A 259 5.83 5.80 -14.07
CA TYR A 259 6.11 6.29 -12.72
C TYR A 259 5.72 5.30 -11.63
N PHE A 260 4.48 4.79 -11.66
CA PHE A 260 3.95 3.90 -10.64
C PHE A 260 4.40 2.43 -10.78
N SER A 261 5.20 2.08 -11.79
CA SER A 261 5.57 0.68 -12.08
C SER A 261 6.52 0.05 -11.07
N HIS A 262 7.16 0.87 -10.22
CA HIS A 262 8.11 0.40 -9.23
C HIS A 262 7.45 -0.09 -7.93
N TYR A 263 6.16 0.17 -7.75
CA TYR A 263 5.39 -0.30 -6.59
C TYR A 263 4.99 -1.76 -6.75
N ASP A 264 5.07 -2.52 -5.66
CA ASP A 264 4.66 -3.92 -5.65
C ASP A 264 3.13 -4.07 -5.75
N HIS A 265 2.69 -5.15 -6.40
CA HIS A 265 1.28 -5.45 -6.59
C HIS A 265 0.55 -5.68 -5.27
N SER A 266 1.20 -6.29 -4.27
CA SER A 266 0.61 -6.53 -2.96
C SER A 266 0.37 -5.22 -2.20
N PHE A 267 1.35 -4.33 -2.23
CA PHE A 267 1.27 -2.99 -1.66
C PHE A 267 0.11 -2.16 -2.24
N LEU A 268 -0.01 -2.10 -3.57
CA LEU A 268 -1.09 -1.36 -4.24
C LEU A 268 -2.46 -1.97 -3.91
N SER A 269 -2.55 -3.30 -3.84
CA SER A 269 -3.79 -3.98 -3.46
C SER A 269 -4.20 -3.69 -2.02
N ASP A 270 -3.24 -3.65 -1.08
CA ASP A 270 -3.52 -3.35 0.32
C ASP A 270 -3.94 -1.89 0.52
N CYS A 271 -3.30 -0.95 -0.18
CA CYS A 271 -3.73 0.45 -0.21
C CYS A 271 -5.19 0.57 -0.68
N SER A 272 -5.52 -0.05 -1.82
CA SER A 272 -6.89 -0.05 -2.35
C SER A 272 -7.90 -0.61 -1.36
N ARG A 273 -7.55 -1.70 -0.68
CA ARG A 273 -8.43 -2.38 0.27
C ARG A 273 -8.72 -1.52 1.49
N ILE A 274 -7.69 -0.86 2.02
CA ILE A 274 -7.84 0.00 3.20
C ILE A 274 -8.66 1.24 2.87
N VAL A 275 -8.40 1.91 1.75
CA VAL A 275 -9.26 3.01 1.30
C VAL A 275 -10.70 2.54 1.08
N SER A 276 -10.90 1.36 0.47
CA SER A 276 -12.24 0.80 0.27
C SER A 276 -12.97 0.57 1.59
N LEU A 277 -12.29 0.08 2.61
CA LEU A 277 -12.86 -0.13 3.94
C LEU A 277 -13.18 1.19 4.64
N THR A 278 -12.25 2.15 4.62
CA THR A 278 -12.42 3.45 5.28
C THR A 278 -13.55 4.26 4.65
N VAL A 279 -13.56 4.41 3.32
CA VAL A 279 -14.62 5.15 2.60
C VAL A 279 -15.94 4.37 2.61
N GLY A 280 -15.87 3.05 2.40
CA GLY A 280 -17.04 2.17 2.35
C GLY A 280 -17.81 2.13 3.66
N SER A 281 -17.11 2.04 4.80
CA SER A 281 -17.75 2.09 6.12
C SER A 281 -18.54 3.38 6.33
N ARG A 282 -18.02 4.52 5.85
CA ARG A 282 -18.69 5.82 5.97
C ARG A 282 -19.90 5.93 5.05
N LEU A 283 -19.81 5.41 3.82
CA LEU A 283 -20.95 5.29 2.92
C LEU A 283 -22.07 4.42 3.50
N GLU A 284 -21.73 3.30 4.14
CA GLU A 284 -22.70 2.40 4.76
C GLU A 284 -23.40 3.05 5.95
N VAL A 285 -22.65 3.73 6.83
CA VAL A 285 -23.22 4.49 7.95
C VAL A 285 -24.14 5.60 7.43
N GLY A 286 -23.74 6.34 6.39
CA GLY A 286 -24.57 7.38 5.79
C GLY A 286 -25.86 6.82 5.18
N ARG A 287 -25.79 5.69 4.48
CA ARG A 287 -26.97 5.00 3.93
C ARG A 287 -27.91 4.48 5.01
N ASP A 288 -27.38 3.88 6.07
CA ASP A 288 -28.19 3.42 7.21
C ASP A 288 -28.88 4.61 7.91
N ALA A 289 -28.16 5.72 8.08
CA ALA A 289 -28.72 6.95 8.64
C ALA A 289 -29.87 7.50 7.81
N LEU A 290 -29.70 7.59 6.49
CA LEU A 290 -30.73 8.06 5.56
C LEU A 290 -31.94 7.10 5.51
N SER A 291 -31.70 5.78 5.53
CA SER A 291 -32.75 4.76 5.56
C SER A 291 -33.62 4.89 6.82
N LYS A 292 -32.98 5.05 7.98
CA LYS A 292 -33.68 5.29 9.26
C LYS A 292 -34.45 6.60 9.26
N ALA A 293 -33.86 7.67 8.71
CA ALA A 293 -34.54 8.95 8.55
C ALA A 293 -35.81 8.85 7.69
N ALA A 294 -35.69 8.18 6.54
CA ALA A 294 -36.81 7.94 5.64
C ALA A 294 -37.90 7.09 6.30
N GLY A 295 -37.52 6.04 7.03
CA GLY A 295 -38.45 5.20 7.79
C GLY A 295 -39.21 5.96 8.88
N GLY A 296 -38.49 6.77 9.68
CA GLY A 296 -39.09 7.63 10.71
C GLY A 296 -40.05 8.66 10.10
N MET A 297 -39.64 9.32 9.02
CA MET A 297 -40.49 10.29 8.31
C MET A 297 -41.72 9.63 7.70
N ALA A 298 -41.60 8.43 7.14
CA ALA A 298 -42.74 7.68 6.62
C ALA A 298 -43.73 7.35 7.74
N HIS A 299 -43.26 6.96 8.93
CA HIS A 299 -44.12 6.68 10.07
C HIS A 299 -44.84 7.94 10.58
N VAL A 300 -44.11 9.02 10.84
CA VAL A 300 -44.70 10.30 11.30
C VAL A 300 -45.65 10.89 10.24
N GLY A 301 -45.22 10.87 8.98
CA GLY A 301 -46.02 11.33 7.84
C GLY A 301 -47.31 10.55 7.68
N ASN A 302 -47.26 9.21 7.71
CA ASN A 302 -48.45 8.37 7.60
C ASN A 302 -49.42 8.61 8.77
N ASN A 303 -48.91 8.76 9.99
CA ASN A 303 -49.75 9.05 11.16
C ASN A 303 -50.45 10.40 11.03
N ALA A 304 -49.71 11.46 10.68
CA ALA A 304 -50.27 12.80 10.48
C ALA A 304 -51.27 12.84 9.31
N LEU A 305 -50.95 12.22 8.17
CA LEU A 305 -51.85 12.12 7.02
C LEU A 305 -53.13 11.32 7.34
N SER A 306 -53.01 10.25 8.12
CA SER A 306 -54.17 9.46 8.57
C SER A 306 -55.10 10.30 9.46
N VAL A 307 -54.55 11.08 10.40
CA VAL A 307 -55.34 12.01 11.23
C VAL A 307 -56.05 13.05 10.35
N ILE A 308 -55.33 13.70 9.44
CA ILE A 308 -55.89 14.70 8.52
C ILE A 308 -57.02 14.07 7.69
N LYS A 309 -56.75 12.91 7.08
CA LYS A 309 -57.70 12.20 6.23
C LYS A 309 -58.96 11.83 7.00
N ASN A 310 -58.83 11.15 8.14
CA ASN A 310 -59.99 10.68 8.91
C ASN A 310 -60.85 11.85 9.41
N CYS A 311 -60.22 12.94 9.87
CA CYS A 311 -60.96 14.13 10.30
C CYS A 311 -61.72 14.78 9.13
N LEU A 312 -61.09 14.93 7.96
CA LEU A 312 -61.73 15.54 6.80
C LEU A 312 -62.77 14.63 6.12
N GLU A 313 -62.60 13.30 6.17
CA GLU A 313 -63.60 12.35 5.68
C GLU A 313 -64.89 12.44 6.51
N LEU A 314 -64.78 12.51 7.84
CA LEU A 314 -65.94 12.70 8.72
C LEU A 314 -66.66 14.02 8.42
N VAL A 315 -65.91 15.12 8.31
CA VAL A 315 -66.47 16.45 7.95
C VAL A 315 -67.19 16.38 6.61
N LYS A 316 -66.58 15.73 5.62
CA LYS A 316 -67.16 15.59 4.29
C LYS A 316 -68.43 14.75 4.29
N GLU A 317 -68.45 13.61 4.99
CA GLU A 317 -69.64 12.75 5.11
C GLU A 317 -70.82 13.52 5.71
N ASP A 318 -70.57 14.29 6.77
CA ASP A 318 -71.60 15.11 7.42
C ASP A 318 -72.09 16.25 6.50
N MET A 319 -71.21 16.88 5.72
CA MET A 319 -71.61 17.86 4.71
C MET A 319 -72.37 17.25 3.52
N ASP A 320 -71.94 16.10 3.02
CA ASP A 320 -72.57 15.40 1.89
C ASP A 320 -74.00 14.94 2.25
N LEU A 321 -74.26 14.54 3.50
CA LEU A 321 -75.61 14.25 4.00
C LEU A 321 -76.54 15.47 3.89
N VAL A 322 -76.04 16.67 4.20
CA VAL A 322 -76.81 17.92 4.09
C VAL A 322 -77.03 18.33 2.64
N VAL A 323 -76.06 18.11 1.76
CA VAL A 323 -76.14 18.50 0.35
C VAL A 323 -77.02 17.53 -0.47
N SER A 324 -76.95 16.23 -0.18
CA SER A 324 -77.61 15.17 -0.97
C SER A 324 -79.11 15.02 -0.69
N HIS A 325 -79.62 15.45 0.48
CA HIS A 325 -81.01 15.21 0.92
C HIS A 325 -81.94 16.44 0.79
N ALA A 326 -81.61 17.39 -0.08
CA ALA A 326 -82.06 18.76 0.16
C ALA A 326 -83.10 19.34 -0.81
N SER A 327 -84.35 19.45 -0.36
CA SER A 327 -85.22 20.59 -0.70
C SER A 327 -84.76 21.86 0.09
N PRO A 328 -85.07 23.09 -0.35
CA PRO A 328 -84.63 24.32 0.34
C PRO A 328 -85.07 24.41 1.81
N GLU A 329 -86.21 23.83 2.17
CA GLU A 329 -86.74 23.81 3.54
C GLU A 329 -86.06 22.74 4.41
N ASP A 330 -85.65 21.62 3.82
CA ASP A 330 -84.96 20.53 4.54
C ASP A 330 -83.50 20.87 4.84
N ARG A 331 -82.85 21.73 4.04
CA ARG A 331 -81.50 22.25 4.32
C ARG A 331 -81.43 22.99 5.66
N ILE A 332 -82.45 23.74 6.02
CA ILE A 332 -82.50 24.52 7.27
C ILE A 332 -82.67 23.60 8.48
N LYS A 333 -83.43 22.50 8.32
CA LYS A 333 -83.60 21.49 9.38
C LYS A 333 -82.36 20.60 9.53
N LEU A 334 -81.73 20.18 8.44
CA LEU A 334 -80.48 19.40 8.46
C LEU A 334 -79.26 20.24 8.89
N ALA A 335 -79.22 21.54 8.59
CA ALA A 335 -78.18 22.43 9.10
C ALA A 335 -78.16 22.53 10.65
N ASN A 336 -79.32 22.30 11.30
CA ASN A 336 -79.40 22.18 12.77
C ASN A 336 -78.95 20.80 13.30
N ILE A 337 -78.72 19.82 12.42
CA ILE A 337 -78.20 18.48 12.76
C ILE A 337 -76.66 18.46 12.71
N ILE A 338 -76.04 19.28 11.87
CA ILE A 338 -74.58 19.46 11.89
C ILE A 338 -74.20 20.13 13.21
N ASP A 339 -73.44 19.41 14.04
CA ASP A 339 -72.79 19.97 15.21
C ASP A 339 -71.56 20.78 14.78
N LEU A 340 -71.77 22.07 14.56
CA LEU A 340 -70.73 22.99 14.12
C LEU A 340 -69.52 23.01 15.08
N VAL A 341 -69.72 22.73 16.38
CA VAL A 341 -68.63 22.68 17.35
C VAL A 341 -67.74 21.48 17.06
N ARG A 342 -68.34 20.30 16.86
CA ARG A 342 -67.62 19.08 16.49
C ARG A 342 -66.89 19.22 15.16
N GLU A 343 -67.50 19.85 14.16
CA GLU A 343 -66.87 20.09 12.85
C GLU A 343 -65.63 20.99 12.96
N VAL A 344 -65.72 22.06 13.74
CA VAL A 344 -64.59 22.96 14.01
C VAL A 344 -63.47 22.22 14.76
N GLU A 345 -63.80 21.33 15.69
CA GLU A 345 -62.82 20.48 16.38
C GLU A 345 -62.14 19.49 15.44
N LEU A 346 -62.88 18.86 14.52
CA LEU A 346 -62.32 17.95 13.51
C LEU A 346 -61.37 18.67 12.56
N ILE A 347 -61.73 19.87 12.10
CA ILE A 347 -60.87 20.73 11.28
C ILE A 347 -59.62 21.15 12.09
N GLY A 348 -59.78 21.49 13.37
CA GLY A 348 -58.67 21.79 14.28
C GLY A 348 -57.70 20.61 14.45
N CYS A 349 -58.23 19.39 14.58
CA CYS A 349 -57.43 18.16 14.62
C CYS A 349 -56.67 17.91 13.32
N ALA A 350 -57.30 18.15 12.16
CA ALA A 350 -56.64 18.06 10.87
C ALA A 350 -55.51 19.09 10.74
N LEU A 351 -55.75 20.34 11.15
CA LEU A 351 -54.71 21.38 11.20
C LEU A 351 -53.55 21.00 12.13
N GLY A 352 -53.83 20.39 13.29
CA GLY A 352 -52.81 19.85 14.18
C GLY A 352 -51.98 18.73 13.54
N GLY A 353 -52.58 17.92 12.66
CA GLY A 353 -51.85 16.95 11.83
C GLY A 353 -50.89 17.64 10.84
N VAL A 354 -51.33 18.72 10.20
CA VAL A 354 -50.49 19.52 9.28
C VAL A 354 -49.31 20.17 10.02
N GLU A 355 -49.55 20.72 11.21
CA GLU A 355 -48.50 21.31 12.05
C GLU A 355 -47.47 20.28 12.51
N ARG A 356 -47.90 19.07 12.90
CA ARG A 356 -46.97 17.99 13.23
C ARG A 356 -46.08 17.60 12.05
N LEU A 357 -46.66 17.48 10.86
CA LEU A 357 -45.92 17.12 9.65
C LEU A 357 -44.92 18.21 9.27
N ARG A 358 -45.31 19.49 9.40
CA ARG A 358 -44.41 20.63 9.24
C ARG A 358 -43.27 20.63 10.26
N GLY A 359 -43.57 20.34 11.53
CA GLY A 359 -42.57 20.26 12.61
C GLY A 359 -41.56 19.13 12.38
N ALA A 360 -42.02 17.95 11.98
CA ALA A 360 -41.15 16.83 11.63
C ALA A 360 -40.20 17.15 10.46
N ILE A 361 -40.70 17.85 9.42
CA ILE A 361 -39.86 18.33 8.30
C ILE A 361 -38.82 19.34 8.80
N ALA A 362 -39.19 20.27 9.67
CA ALA A 362 -38.26 21.25 10.23
C ALA A 362 -37.16 20.59 11.08
N ASN A 363 -37.52 19.60 11.91
CA ASN A 363 -36.57 18.82 12.69
C ASN A 363 -35.62 18.03 11.78
N LEU A 364 -36.13 17.43 10.71
CA LEU A 364 -35.30 16.73 9.72
C LEU A 364 -34.30 17.68 9.04
N LEU A 365 -34.76 18.85 8.58
CA LEU A 365 -33.88 19.85 7.97
C LEU A 365 -32.80 20.32 8.96
N SER A 366 -33.18 20.59 10.20
CA SER A 366 -32.23 20.96 11.26
C SER A 366 -31.21 19.85 11.56
N ALA A 367 -31.62 18.58 11.46
CA ALA A 367 -30.74 17.43 11.65
C ALA A 367 -29.80 17.19 10.46
N VAL A 368 -30.21 17.57 9.24
CA VAL A 368 -29.33 17.59 8.06
C VAL A 368 -28.25 18.66 8.21
N ASP A 369 -28.62 19.84 8.71
CA ASP A 369 -27.67 20.94 8.93
C ASP A 369 -26.74 20.67 10.14
N ASN A 370 -27.19 19.88 11.12
CA ASN A 370 -26.44 19.54 12.35
C ASN A 370 -26.45 18.03 12.63
N PRO A 371 -25.73 17.22 11.83
CA PRO A 371 -25.79 15.76 11.94
C PRO A 371 -25.17 15.25 13.24
N ARG A 372 -25.98 14.62 14.11
CA ARG A 372 -25.53 13.99 15.36
C ARG A 372 -25.24 12.51 15.17
N ILE A 373 -24.09 12.17 14.57
CA ILE A 373 -23.79 10.79 14.14
C ILE A 373 -23.33 9.87 15.30
N MET A 374 -22.92 10.41 16.45
CA MET A 374 -22.37 9.60 17.56
C MET A 374 -23.38 8.56 18.11
N HIS A 375 -24.68 8.83 18.03
CA HIS A 375 -25.75 7.91 18.44
C HIS A 375 -25.98 6.77 17.43
N TYR A 376 -25.61 6.94 16.14
CA TYR A 376 -25.73 5.88 15.12
C TYR A 376 -24.75 4.72 15.36
N ILE A 377 -23.53 5.02 15.81
CA ILE A 377 -22.49 4.01 16.09
C ILE A 377 -22.85 3.17 17.32
N ARG A 378 -23.70 3.70 18.23
CA ARG A 378 -24.12 3.04 19.47
C ARG A 378 -25.51 2.41 19.41
N GLY A 379 -26.25 2.56 18.30
CA GLY A 379 -27.58 1.98 18.14
C GLY A 379 -28.69 2.67 18.94
N GLU A 380 -28.50 3.92 19.34
CA GLU A 380 -29.55 4.73 19.99
C GLU A 380 -30.47 5.37 18.91
N GLU A 381 -31.74 5.67 19.22
CA GLU A 381 -32.66 6.35 18.29
C GLU A 381 -32.15 7.77 17.99
N VAL A 382 -31.82 8.05 16.72
CA VAL A 382 -31.01 9.22 16.36
C VAL A 382 -31.79 10.40 15.78
N LEU A 383 -33.02 10.16 15.30
CA LEU A 383 -33.85 11.19 14.67
C LEU A 383 -35.13 11.38 15.45
N ASP A 384 -35.10 12.39 16.30
CA ASP A 384 -36.29 12.86 17.01
C ASP A 384 -37.14 13.73 16.07
N LEU A 385 -38.02 13.05 15.33
CA LEU A 385 -38.95 13.66 14.40
C LEU A 385 -40.24 14.10 15.09
N ASP A 386 -40.39 13.88 16.39
CA ASP A 386 -41.55 14.35 17.13
C ASP A 386 -41.35 15.84 17.47
N PRO A 387 -42.24 16.73 17.01
CA PRO A 387 -42.13 18.15 17.34
C PRO A 387 -42.40 18.45 18.83
N ASN A 388 -42.87 17.49 19.62
CA ASN A 388 -43.25 17.70 21.03
C ASN A 388 -42.16 17.34 22.06
N THR A 389 -41.06 16.72 21.64
CA THR A 389 -39.96 16.25 22.50
C THR A 389 -38.82 17.26 22.63
N CYS A 390 -38.74 18.25 21.73
CA CYS A 390 -37.81 19.37 21.81
C CYS A 390 -38.23 20.40 22.89
N GLY A 391 -38.16 20.03 24.17
CA GLY A 391 -38.51 20.93 25.28
C GLY A 391 -38.04 20.54 26.68
N LEU A 392 -37.30 19.44 26.86
CA LEU A 392 -36.85 18.98 28.18
C LEU A 392 -35.35 18.66 28.16
N GLY A 393 -34.51 19.68 28.17
CA GLY A 393 -33.06 19.49 28.19
C GLY A 393 -32.24 20.77 28.13
N ALA A 394 -32.68 21.82 28.80
CA ALA A 394 -31.86 22.98 29.08
C ALA A 394 -32.13 23.43 30.52
N ASP A 395 -31.49 22.73 31.46
CA ASP A 395 -31.08 23.24 32.77
C ASP A 395 -29.65 22.76 33.03
#